data_AF-A0A2D4SGB5-F1
#
_entry.id   AF-A0A2D4SGB5-F1
#
_cell.length_a   1.000
_cell.length_b   1.000
_cell.length_c   1.000
_cell.angle_alpha   90.00
_cell.angle_beta   90.00
_cell.angle_gamma   90.00
#
_symmetry.space_group_name_H-M   'P 1'
#
loop_
_entity.id
_entity.type
_entity.pdbx_description
1 polymer ?
#
loop_
_entity_poly.entity_id
_entity_poly.type
_entity_poly.pdbx_seq_one_letter_code
_entity_poly.pdbx_strand_id
1 'polypeptide(L)'
;MEDAVLCIDYDRQQLTRWSPRQFSGEGYQRSPMPLNHDLPTIRVTIDGVEAVLAIDTGSDSGVQLFPAFDQTHDMQSRYTDLQRGEALSGGGQRFETLAGTADEVKVGQQAIRDVPLLFIPQAFDPAWGIDGLIGYELLQRGTACLDRDREHFYWQAAG
;
A
#
# COMPACT_ATOMS: atom_id res chain seq x y z
N MET A 1 4.27 8.40 16.26
CA MET A 1 4.36 6.96 16.58
C MET A 1 5.76 6.66 17.07
N GLU A 2 6.19 7.43 18.08
CA GLU A 2 7.55 7.38 18.61
C GLU A 2 7.65 6.24 19.62
N ASP A 3 8.84 5.62 19.67
CA ASP A 3 9.22 4.51 20.52
C ASP A 3 8.19 3.37 20.52
N ALA A 4 7.69 3.00 19.33
CA ALA A 4 6.66 1.99 19.16
C ALA A 4 6.76 1.21 17.84
N VAL A 5 6.34 -0.05 17.91
CA VAL A 5 5.92 -0.80 16.72
C VAL A 5 4.39 -0.91 16.76
N LEU A 6 3.72 -0.49 15.70
CA LEU A 6 2.27 -0.54 15.58
C LEU A 6 1.86 -1.66 14.65
N CYS A 7 1.19 -2.68 15.16
CA CYS A 7 0.62 -3.76 14.37
C CYS A 7 -0.88 -3.57 14.15
N ILE A 8 -1.35 -3.82 12.93
CA ILE A 8 -2.75 -3.76 12.52
C ILE A 8 -3.13 -5.16 12.05
N ASP A 9 -4.05 -5.78 12.78
CA ASP A 9 -4.67 -7.06 12.48
C ASP A 9 -6.14 -6.79 12.12
N TYR A 10 -6.43 -6.72 10.82
CA TYR A 10 -7.76 -6.38 10.32
C TYR A 10 -8.77 -7.49 10.58
N ASP A 11 -8.36 -8.76 10.49
CA ASP A 11 -9.21 -9.93 10.77
C ASP A 11 -9.75 -9.90 12.21
N ARG A 12 -8.89 -9.53 13.17
CA ARG A 12 -9.28 -9.38 14.58
C ARG A 12 -9.78 -8.00 14.94
N GLN A 13 -9.78 -7.05 14.00
CA GLN A 13 -10.08 -5.64 14.26
C GLN A 13 -9.26 -5.06 15.43
N GLN A 14 -7.97 -5.41 15.47
CA GLN A 14 -7.08 -5.07 16.57
C GLN A 14 -5.92 -4.22 16.09
N LEU A 15 -5.63 -3.19 16.88
CA LEU A 15 -4.41 -2.40 16.77
C LEU A 15 -3.59 -2.65 18.03
N THR A 16 -2.39 -3.18 17.84
CA THR A 16 -1.48 -3.52 18.94
C THR A 16 -0.27 -2.60 18.90
N ARG A 17 0.00 -1.92 20.02
CA ARG A 17 1.20 -1.12 20.20
C ARG A 17 2.21 -1.90 21.03
N TRP A 18 3.37 -2.19 20.45
CA TRP A 18 4.49 -2.82 21.13
C TRP A 18 5.54 -1.79 21.50
N SER A 19 6.20 -1.97 22.65
CA SER A 19 7.51 -1.35 22.80
C SER A 19 8.49 -2.07 21.86
N PRO A 20 9.43 -1.35 21.22
CA PRO A 20 10.31 -2.01 20.27
C PRO A 20 11.20 -3.12 20.84
N ARG A 21 11.48 -3.07 22.14
CA ARG A 21 12.27 -4.12 22.81
C ARG A 21 11.49 -5.42 23.01
N GLN A 22 10.15 -5.35 22.96
CA GLN A 22 9.25 -6.50 23.14
C GLN A 22 8.76 -7.06 21.81
N PHE A 23 8.85 -6.29 20.72
CA PHE A 23 8.47 -6.77 19.40
C PHE A 23 9.57 -7.69 18.84
N SER A 24 9.27 -8.99 18.72
CA SER A 24 10.23 -9.96 18.17
C SER A 24 10.33 -9.91 16.65
N GLY A 25 9.24 -9.55 15.96
CA GLY A 25 9.13 -9.65 14.50
C GLY A 25 9.19 -11.09 13.97
N GLU A 26 9.15 -12.10 14.84
CA GLU A 26 9.20 -13.51 14.45
C GLU A 26 7.94 -13.87 13.65
N GLY A 27 8.12 -14.57 12.52
CA GLY A 27 7.03 -14.91 11.59
C GLY A 27 6.67 -13.82 10.59
N TYR A 28 7.22 -12.60 10.75
CA TYR A 28 7.02 -11.51 9.79
C TYR A 28 8.17 -11.43 8.78
N GLN A 29 7.83 -11.08 7.55
CA GLN A 29 8.82 -10.60 6.60
C GLN A 29 9.12 -9.13 6.89
N ARG A 30 10.41 -8.77 6.94
CA ARG A 30 10.86 -7.39 7.13
C ARG A 30 11.23 -6.75 5.80
N SER A 31 10.72 -5.55 5.56
CA SER A 31 11.07 -4.68 4.43
C SER A 31 11.52 -3.30 4.93
N PRO A 32 12.44 -2.61 4.24
CA PRO A 32 12.70 -1.19 4.51
C PRO A 32 11.43 -0.36 4.33
N MET A 33 11.22 0.60 5.23
CA MET A 33 10.08 1.50 5.23
C MET A 33 10.54 2.95 5.50
N PRO A 34 11.29 3.56 4.56
CA PRO A 34 11.75 4.93 4.73
C PRO A 34 10.55 5.88 4.83
N LEU A 35 10.74 6.95 5.60
CA LEU A 35 9.81 8.07 5.61
C LEU A 35 10.15 8.99 4.45
N ASN A 36 9.29 9.00 3.45
CA ASN A 36 9.36 10.00 2.40
C ASN A 36 8.40 11.12 2.82
N HIS A 37 8.87 12.36 3.03
CA HIS A 37 8.13 13.51 3.60
C HIS A 37 7.01 13.09 4.58
N ASP A 38 7.46 12.43 5.65
CA ASP A 38 6.69 11.92 6.79
C ASP A 38 5.68 10.80 6.51
N LEU A 39 5.56 10.32 5.27
CA LEU A 39 4.76 9.15 4.92
C LEU A 39 5.62 7.88 4.92
N PRO A 40 5.16 6.80 5.59
CA PRO A 40 5.82 5.50 5.50
C PRO A 40 5.66 4.93 4.10
N THR A 41 6.77 4.65 3.43
CA THR A 41 6.77 4.11 2.06
C THR A 41 7.44 2.76 2.00
N ILE A 42 7.02 1.89 1.09
CA ILE A 42 7.69 0.62 0.81
C ILE A 42 7.86 0.42 -0.69
N ARG A 43 8.89 -0.33 -1.06
CA ARG A 43 9.06 -0.81 -2.44
C ARG A 43 8.24 -2.08 -2.65
N VAL A 44 7.52 -2.12 -3.76
CA VAL A 44 6.78 -3.30 -4.22
C VAL A 44 7.04 -3.54 -5.70
N THR A 45 6.64 -4.70 -6.21
CA THR A 45 6.48 -4.91 -7.66
C THR A 45 5.03 -5.24 -7.99
N ILE A 46 4.45 -4.57 -8.96
CA ILE A 46 3.08 -4.78 -9.46
C ILE A 46 3.21 -5.33 -10.88
N ASP A 47 2.86 -6.60 -11.08
CA ASP A 47 3.00 -7.30 -12.37
C ASP A 47 4.37 -7.08 -13.04
N GLY A 48 5.41 -7.17 -12.22
CA GLY A 48 6.81 -7.01 -12.61
C GLY A 48 7.32 -5.56 -12.71
N VAL A 49 6.49 -4.56 -12.46
CA VAL A 49 6.89 -3.13 -12.44
C VAL A 49 7.17 -2.70 -11.02
N GLU A 50 8.38 -2.19 -10.75
CA GLU A 50 8.74 -1.67 -9.42
C GLU A 50 8.02 -0.35 -9.13
N ALA A 51 7.50 -0.19 -7.92
CA ALA A 51 6.85 1.03 -7.43
C ALA A 51 7.23 1.33 -5.97
N VAL A 52 7.26 2.60 -5.60
CA VAL A 52 7.37 3.09 -4.23
C VAL A 52 5.99 3.57 -3.78
N LEU A 53 5.36 2.84 -2.86
CA LEU A 53 4.00 3.15 -2.41
C LEU A 53 4.00 3.62 -0.95
N ALA A 54 3.20 4.65 -0.65
CA ALA A 54 2.93 5.03 0.72
C ALA A 54 1.89 4.09 1.35
N ILE A 55 2.06 3.74 2.62
CA ILE A 55 1.08 2.97 3.37
C ILE A 55 -0.01 3.92 3.86
N ASP A 56 -1.23 3.78 3.35
CA ASP A 56 -2.38 4.61 3.71
C ASP A 56 -3.51 3.73 4.28
N THR A 57 -3.52 3.59 5.60
CA THR A 57 -4.56 2.83 6.32
C THR A 57 -5.95 3.46 6.23
N GLY A 58 -6.06 4.70 5.71
CA GLY A 58 -7.32 5.41 5.49
C GLY A 58 -7.91 5.24 4.08
N SER A 59 -7.16 4.65 3.15
CA SER A 59 -7.65 4.29 1.82
C SER A 59 -8.41 2.97 1.87
N ASP A 60 -9.57 2.90 1.21
CA ASP A 60 -10.39 1.69 1.07
C ASP A 60 -9.98 0.82 -0.12
N SER A 61 -9.01 1.25 -0.92
CA SER A 61 -8.51 0.53 -2.11
C SER A 61 -7.45 -0.54 -1.77
N GLY A 62 -7.09 -1.37 -2.74
CA GLY A 62 -5.94 -2.28 -2.66
C GLY A 62 -4.61 -1.55 -2.89
N VAL A 63 -4.32 -1.27 -4.15
CA VAL A 63 -3.22 -0.40 -4.58
C VAL A 63 -3.77 0.71 -5.44
N GLN A 64 -3.52 1.96 -5.04
CA GLN A 64 -3.87 3.13 -5.82
C GLN A 64 -2.63 3.66 -6.53
N LEU A 65 -2.70 3.87 -7.85
CA LEU A 65 -1.58 4.39 -8.64
C LEU A 65 -1.79 5.86 -8.99
N PHE A 66 -0.72 6.65 -8.87
CA PHE A 66 -0.74 8.05 -9.27
C PHE A 66 -0.49 8.22 -10.77
N PRO A 67 -1.02 9.29 -11.40
CA PRO A 67 -0.97 9.47 -12.85
C PRO A 67 0.43 9.43 -13.47
N ALA A 68 1.44 10.01 -12.83
CA ALA A 68 2.80 10.04 -13.37
C ALA A 68 3.41 8.63 -13.48
N PHE A 69 3.17 7.78 -12.49
CA PHE A 69 3.65 6.39 -12.51
C PHE A 69 2.93 5.60 -13.60
N ASP A 70 1.60 5.71 -13.65
CA ASP A 70 0.78 5.07 -14.67
C ASP A 70 1.20 5.47 -16.09
N GLN A 71 1.38 6.77 -16.35
CA GLN A 71 1.83 7.29 -17.65
C GLN A 71 3.24 6.81 -18.02
N THR A 72 4.16 6.75 -17.05
CA THR A 72 5.55 6.35 -17.29
C THR A 72 5.66 4.87 -17.63
N HIS A 73 4.82 4.01 -17.02
CA HIS A 73 4.90 2.57 -17.15
C HIS A 73 3.79 1.94 -18.01
N ASP A 74 2.91 2.79 -18.55
CA ASP A 74 1.72 2.43 -19.32
C ASP A 74 0.87 1.39 -18.57
N MET A 75 0.60 1.66 -17.29
CA MET A 75 0.00 0.65 -16.40
C MET A 75 -1.43 0.33 -16.83
N GLN A 76 -2.26 1.32 -17.14
CA GLN A 76 -3.64 1.10 -17.60
C GLN A 76 -3.72 0.17 -18.82
N SER A 77 -2.82 0.29 -19.80
CA SER A 77 -2.84 -0.52 -21.02
C SER A 77 -2.51 -2.00 -20.79
N ARG A 78 -2.00 -2.35 -19.60
CA ARG A 78 -1.72 -3.75 -19.21
C ARG A 78 -2.97 -4.50 -18.77
N TYR A 79 -4.05 -3.79 -18.45
CA TYR A 79 -5.27 -4.36 -17.90
C TYR A 79 -6.43 -4.19 -18.90
N THR A 80 -6.97 -5.30 -19.39
CA THR A 80 -8.03 -5.27 -20.43
C THR A 80 -9.44 -5.12 -19.87
N ASP A 81 -9.61 -5.27 -18.56
CA ASP A 81 -10.88 -5.36 -17.86
C ASP A 81 -11.17 -4.16 -16.94
N LEU A 82 -10.48 -3.03 -17.15
CA LEU A 82 -10.66 -1.82 -16.35
C LEU A 82 -12.11 -1.33 -16.38
N GLN A 83 -12.69 -1.12 -15.19
CA GLN A 83 -14.04 -0.61 -14.99
C GLN A 83 -14.00 0.85 -14.58
N ARG A 84 -14.80 1.69 -15.24
CA ARG A 84 -15.00 3.08 -14.82
C ARG A 84 -15.86 3.13 -13.56
N GLY A 85 -15.45 3.96 -12.61
CA GLY A 85 -16.17 4.19 -11.37
C GLY A 85 -16.09 5.64 -10.92
N GLU A 86 -16.59 5.86 -9.72
CA GLU A 86 -16.42 7.11 -8.98
C GLU A 86 -15.97 6.78 -7.57
N ALA A 87 -15.14 7.64 -6.98
CA ALA A 87 -14.78 7.58 -5.57
C ALA A 87 -14.91 8.96 -4.92
N LEU A 88 -14.85 8.97 -3.59
CA LEU A 88 -14.95 10.16 -2.74
C LEU A 88 -13.62 10.36 -2.01
N SER A 89 -13.07 11.57 -2.08
CA SER A 89 -11.89 11.92 -1.27
C SER A 89 -12.26 12.05 0.20
N GLY A 90 -11.26 12.07 1.09
CA GLY A 90 -11.47 12.41 2.50
C GLY A 90 -12.11 13.80 2.72
N GLY A 91 -12.04 14.70 1.72
CA GLY A 91 -12.71 16.01 1.73
C GLY A 91 -14.12 16.02 1.10
N GLY A 92 -14.63 14.86 0.67
CA GLY A 92 -15.96 14.73 0.04
C GLY A 92 -16.01 15.08 -1.46
N GLN A 93 -14.87 15.31 -2.10
CA GLN A 93 -14.81 15.57 -3.55
C GLN A 93 -14.99 14.25 -4.31
N ARG A 94 -15.88 14.23 -5.30
CA ARG A 94 -16.04 13.11 -6.23
C ARG A 94 -15.01 13.21 -7.35
N PHE A 95 -14.49 12.07 -7.77
CA PHE A 95 -13.61 11.96 -8.92
C PHE A 95 -13.83 10.62 -9.63
N GLU A 96 -13.52 10.59 -10.93
CA GLU A 96 -13.61 9.37 -11.72
C GLU A 96 -12.46 8.44 -11.38
N THR A 97 -12.74 7.14 -11.43
CA THR A 97 -11.73 6.10 -11.22
C THR A 97 -11.75 5.10 -12.34
N LEU A 98 -10.63 4.41 -12.52
CA LEU A 98 -10.59 3.13 -13.22
C LEU A 98 -10.17 2.08 -12.20
N ALA A 99 -10.95 1.01 -12.08
CA ALA A 99 -10.68 -0.10 -11.20
C ALA A 99 -10.30 -1.33 -12.01
N GLY A 100 -9.29 -2.07 -11.55
CA GLY A 100 -8.83 -3.31 -12.16
C GLY A 100 -8.29 -4.26 -11.12
N THR A 101 -7.64 -5.32 -11.57
CA THR A 101 -6.98 -6.30 -10.69
C THR A 101 -5.57 -6.57 -11.21
N ALA A 102 -4.57 -6.41 -10.35
CA ALA A 102 -3.22 -6.89 -10.60
C ALA A 102 -3.17 -8.41 -10.40
N ASP A 103 -2.49 -9.11 -11.30
CA ASP A 103 -2.27 -10.54 -11.15
C ASP A 103 -1.42 -10.84 -9.91
N GLU A 104 -0.42 -9.99 -9.66
CA GLU A 104 0.53 -10.15 -8.57
C GLU A 104 1.10 -8.80 -8.09
N VAL A 105 1.01 -8.57 -6.77
CA VAL A 105 1.79 -7.55 -6.06
C VAL A 105 2.76 -8.24 -5.12
N LYS A 106 4.05 -7.94 -5.25
CA LYS A 106 5.08 -8.44 -4.33
C LYS A 106 5.48 -7.38 -3.32
N VAL A 107 5.38 -7.73 -2.05
CA VAL A 107 5.90 -6.94 -0.94
C VAL A 107 7.13 -7.67 -0.39
N GLY A 108 8.31 -7.23 -0.79
CA GLY A 108 9.57 -7.96 -0.62
C GLY A 108 9.51 -9.37 -1.24
N GLN A 109 9.51 -10.44 -0.44
CA GLN A 109 9.49 -11.84 -0.95
C GLN A 109 8.08 -12.43 -1.04
N GLN A 110 7.06 -11.80 -0.44
CA GLN A 110 5.69 -12.30 -0.48
C GLN A 110 4.96 -11.81 -1.72
N ALA A 111 4.43 -12.76 -2.48
CA ALA A 111 3.56 -12.50 -3.63
C ALA A 111 2.09 -12.60 -3.20
N ILE A 112 1.33 -11.56 -3.50
CA ILE A 112 -0.10 -11.45 -3.21
C ILE A 112 -0.80 -11.39 -4.56
N ARG A 113 -1.73 -12.31 -4.82
CA ARG A 113 -2.44 -12.42 -6.10
C ARG A 113 -3.77 -11.70 -6.08
N ASP A 114 -4.28 -11.38 -7.27
CA ASP A 114 -5.62 -10.82 -7.44
C ASP A 114 -5.83 -9.56 -6.58
N VAL A 115 -4.91 -8.59 -6.71
CA VAL A 115 -4.90 -7.38 -5.87
C VAL A 115 -5.69 -6.27 -6.57
N PRO A 116 -6.72 -5.69 -5.93
CA PRO A 116 -7.45 -4.57 -6.50
C PRO A 116 -6.53 -3.40 -6.82
N LEU A 117 -6.66 -2.88 -8.03
CA LEU A 117 -6.00 -1.67 -8.48
C LEU A 117 -7.01 -0.54 -8.62
N LEU A 118 -6.58 0.66 -8.24
CA LEU A 118 -7.33 1.89 -8.45
C LEU A 118 -6.46 2.92 -9.16
N PHE A 119 -6.90 3.40 -10.30
CA PHE A 119 -6.32 4.53 -11.00
C PHE A 119 -7.21 5.75 -10.79
N ILE A 120 -6.61 6.88 -10.43
CA ILE A 120 -7.30 8.16 -10.30
C ILE A 120 -6.65 9.14 -11.27
N PRO A 121 -7.16 9.28 -12.50
CA PRO A 121 -6.53 10.10 -13.55
C PRO A 121 -6.36 11.57 -13.15
N GLN A 122 -7.19 12.08 -12.24
CA GLN A 122 -7.18 13.45 -11.74
C GLN A 122 -6.40 13.64 -10.43
N ALA A 123 -5.78 12.58 -9.90
CA ALA A 123 -5.01 12.68 -8.66
C ALA A 123 -3.76 13.55 -8.87
N PHE A 124 -3.31 14.15 -7.76
CA PHE A 124 -2.07 14.90 -7.75
C PHE A 124 -0.88 13.95 -7.62
N ASP A 125 0.13 14.14 -8.46
CA ASP A 125 1.41 13.46 -8.36
C ASP A 125 2.32 14.13 -7.31
N PRO A 126 2.66 13.45 -6.21
CA PRO A 126 3.60 13.99 -5.25
C PRO A 126 5.01 14.11 -5.86
N ALA A 127 5.58 15.32 -5.79
CA ALA A 127 6.93 15.63 -6.32
C ALA A 127 8.10 14.88 -5.64
N TRP A 128 7.82 13.99 -4.69
CA TRP A 128 8.79 13.38 -3.77
C TRP A 128 9.05 11.91 -4.11
N GLY A 129 8.54 11.39 -5.23
CA GLY A 129 8.84 10.03 -5.70
C GLY A 129 8.04 8.95 -4.98
N ILE A 130 6.76 9.23 -4.73
CA ILE A 130 5.77 8.22 -4.33
C ILE A 130 4.93 7.95 -5.57
N ASP A 131 4.82 6.68 -5.95
CA ASP A 131 4.16 6.22 -7.16
C ASP A 131 2.67 5.90 -6.94
N GLY A 132 2.25 5.82 -5.67
CA GLY A 132 0.89 5.46 -5.29
C GLY A 132 0.73 5.17 -3.80
N LEU A 133 -0.38 4.53 -3.47
CA LEU A 133 -0.77 4.17 -2.10
C LEU A 133 -1.06 2.66 -2.01
N ILE A 134 -0.79 2.10 -0.84
CA ILE A 134 -1.29 0.79 -0.40
C ILE A 134 -2.41 1.06 0.61
N GLY A 135 -3.61 0.55 0.32
CA GLY A 135 -4.79 0.73 1.14
C GLY A 135 -5.30 -0.54 1.81
N TYR A 136 -6.48 -0.41 2.40
CA TYR A 136 -7.15 -1.44 3.19
C TYR A 136 -7.27 -2.79 2.49
N GLU A 137 -7.66 -2.86 1.20
CA GLU A 137 -7.95 -4.16 0.57
C GLU A 137 -6.72 -5.05 0.41
N LEU A 138 -5.53 -4.44 0.36
CA LEU A 138 -4.26 -5.16 0.40
C LEU A 138 -3.84 -5.40 1.86
N LEU A 139 -3.92 -4.36 2.70
CA LEU A 139 -3.48 -4.43 4.10
C LEU A 139 -4.30 -5.39 4.97
N GLN A 140 -5.55 -5.70 4.61
CA GLN A 140 -6.37 -6.68 5.32
C GLN A 140 -5.97 -8.13 5.01
N ARG A 141 -5.14 -8.38 3.98
CA ARG A 141 -4.73 -9.74 3.59
C ARG A 141 -3.59 -10.30 4.45
N GLY A 142 -3.34 -9.68 5.59
CA GLY A 142 -2.26 -10.03 6.50
C GLY A 142 -2.22 -9.09 7.69
N THR A 143 -1.18 -9.25 8.50
CA THR A 143 -0.86 -8.36 9.61
C THR A 143 0.29 -7.45 9.22
N ALA A 144 0.04 -6.13 9.18
CA ALA A 144 1.05 -5.10 8.97
C ALA A 144 1.55 -4.60 10.32
N CYS A 145 2.87 -4.51 10.50
CA CYS A 145 3.46 -3.73 11.58
C CYS A 145 4.42 -2.66 11.09
N LEU A 146 4.26 -1.44 11.58
CA LEU A 146 5.09 -0.28 11.23
C LEU A 146 5.99 0.08 12.42
N ASP A 147 7.30 0.07 12.20
CA ASP A 147 8.32 0.58 13.12
C ASP A 147 8.91 1.86 12.51
N ARG A 148 8.34 3.00 12.90
CA ARG A 148 8.70 4.31 12.34
C ARG A 148 10.17 4.66 12.62
N ASP A 149 10.61 4.48 13.85
CA ASP A 149 11.92 4.99 14.29
C ASP A 149 13.09 4.17 13.72
N ARG A 150 12.84 2.89 13.40
CA ARG A 150 13.82 2.05 12.68
C ARG A 150 13.53 1.95 11.19
N GLU A 151 12.51 2.63 10.68
CA GLU A 151 12.09 2.60 9.29
C GLU A 151 11.93 1.16 8.74
N HIS A 152 11.20 0.33 9.49
CA HIS A 152 10.89 -1.03 9.07
C HIS A 152 9.39 -1.27 8.95
N PHE A 153 9.03 -1.97 7.88
CA PHE A 153 7.72 -2.57 7.71
C PHE A 153 7.85 -4.07 7.91
N TYR A 154 6.98 -4.62 8.74
CA TYR A 154 6.87 -6.05 8.99
C TYR A 154 5.53 -6.52 8.47
N TRP A 155 5.51 -7.61 7.72
CA TRP A 155 4.29 -8.11 7.13
C TRP A 155 4.22 -9.63 7.16
N GLN A 156 3.06 -10.14 7.55
CA GLN A 156 2.74 -11.55 7.55
C GLN A 156 1.42 -11.73 6.79
N ALA A 157 1.46 -12.34 5.61
CA ALA A 157 0.25 -12.70 4.88
C ALA A 157 -0.66 -13.62 5.72
N ALA A 158 -1.97 -13.45 5.56
CA ALA A 158 -2.96 -14.39 6.06
C ALA A 158 -2.77 -15.76 5.38
N GLY A 159 -2.87 -16.83 6.17
CA GLY A 159 -2.75 -18.21 5.70
C GLY A 159 -4.04 -18.78 5.15
#